data_AF-A0AAV4JFX2-F1
#
_entry.id   AF-A0AAV4JFX2-F1
#
_cell.length_a   1.000
_cell.length_b   1.000
_cell.length_c   1.000
_cell.angle_alpha   90.00
_cell.angle_beta   90.00
_cell.angle_gamma   90.00
#
_symmetry.space_group_name_H-M   'P 1'
#
loop_
_entity.id
_entity.type
_entity.pdbx_description
1 polymer ?
#
loop_
_entity_poly.entity_id
_entity_poly.type
_entity_poly.pdbx_seq_one_letter_code
_entity_poly.pdbx_strand_id
1 'polypeptide(L)'
;MTFKHSQCVWDWKSPFNVSAQNITLSLEGKWTGLQEMNMWFTQLGFEEKPSIFFEKKQPLKFRNGRATVFLGLNQIITLTTLDAGKKGSYPTPPEHTYFPLPYYDNFEGYALYQEPNYLSQQIGSFEILADETNMFLRQMVTEMTIPWCKSADGVQKAYNIIGDSTWADISVAFDFRIPAENGSSGVFVGARATKGGCSSGKTSGIFFFALPEKFVLSTDLGMYFLPH
;
A
#
# COMPACT_ATOMS: atom_id res chain seq x y z
N MET A 1 9.51 24.23 2.22
CA MET A 1 9.80 23.22 1.17
C MET A 1 9.89 23.92 -0.18
N THR A 2 10.81 23.53 -1.06
CA THR A 2 10.89 24.05 -2.43
C THR A 2 9.77 23.46 -3.29
N PHE A 3 9.39 24.16 -4.37
CA PHE A 3 8.37 23.68 -5.31
C PHE A 3 8.72 22.28 -5.87
N LYS A 4 9.97 22.10 -6.35
CA LYS A 4 10.47 20.81 -6.87
C LYS A 4 10.25 19.64 -5.90
N HIS A 5 10.40 19.88 -4.61
CA HIS A 5 10.41 18.84 -3.58
C HIS A 5 9.13 18.80 -2.72
N SER A 6 8.04 19.40 -3.22
CA SER A 6 6.75 19.40 -2.52
C SER A 6 5.56 19.21 -3.46
N GLN A 7 5.81 18.57 -4.61
CA GLN A 7 4.76 18.17 -5.54
C GLN A 7 4.01 16.96 -4.98
N CYS A 8 2.69 17.07 -4.91
CA CYS A 8 1.80 15.97 -4.54
C CYS A 8 1.11 15.46 -5.81
N VAL A 9 0.78 14.16 -5.84
CA VAL A 9 0.14 13.51 -7.01
C VAL A 9 -1.15 14.22 -7.46
N TRP A 10 -1.92 14.75 -6.51
CA TRP A 10 -3.25 15.33 -6.75
C TRP A 10 -3.33 16.85 -6.56
N ASP A 11 -2.19 17.53 -6.46
CA ASP A 11 -2.17 18.97 -6.19
C ASP A 11 -1.35 19.71 -7.26
N TRP A 12 -2.07 20.36 -8.16
CA TRP A 12 -1.48 21.21 -9.20
C TRP A 12 -1.16 22.58 -8.61
N LYS A 13 0.05 22.72 -8.09
CA LYS A 13 0.56 24.01 -7.62
C LYS A 13 1.22 24.77 -8.77
N SER A 14 0.94 26.06 -8.87
CA SER A 14 1.77 26.94 -9.68
C SER A 14 3.21 26.96 -9.12
N PRO A 15 4.24 27.01 -9.98
CA PRO A 15 5.63 27.13 -9.53
C PRO A 15 5.82 28.32 -8.60
N PHE A 16 6.57 28.11 -7.51
CA PHE A 16 6.93 29.16 -6.56
C PHE A 16 8.39 29.06 -6.15
N ASN A 17 8.98 30.20 -5.84
CA ASN A 17 10.36 30.29 -5.38
C ASN A 17 10.41 30.31 -3.86
N VAL A 18 11.43 29.65 -3.32
CA VAL A 18 11.74 29.66 -1.88
C VAL A 18 13.22 29.93 -1.75
N SER A 19 13.57 30.83 -0.84
CA SER A 19 14.93 31.14 -0.44
C SER A 19 15.10 30.86 1.05
N ALA A 20 16.35 30.61 1.47
CA ALA A 20 16.67 30.54 2.88
C ALA A 20 16.54 31.94 3.50
N GLN A 21 16.06 32.01 4.74
CA GLN A 21 15.77 33.28 5.39
C GLN A 21 15.86 33.19 6.92
N ASN A 22 16.13 34.33 7.55
CA ASN A 22 16.01 34.48 9.00
C ASN A 22 14.58 34.87 9.36
N ILE A 23 13.96 34.10 10.25
CA ILE A 23 12.61 34.35 10.76
C ILE A 23 12.73 34.86 12.18
N THR A 24 12.14 36.03 12.45
CA THR A 24 12.06 36.58 13.81
C THR A 24 10.66 36.40 14.35
N LEU A 25 10.55 35.68 15.47
CA LEU A 25 9.32 35.45 16.21
C LEU A 25 9.23 36.47 17.34
N SER A 26 8.06 37.09 17.49
CA SER A 26 7.74 37.98 18.62
C SER A 26 6.54 37.40 19.36
N LEU A 27 6.70 37.13 20.65
CA LEU A 27 5.67 36.60 21.53
C LEU A 27 4.88 37.75 22.15
N GLU A 28 3.57 37.67 22.02
CA GLU A 28 2.64 38.67 22.53
C GLU A 28 1.59 38.06 23.47
N GLY A 29 0.86 38.93 24.19
CA GLY A 29 -0.18 38.53 25.12
C GLY A 29 0.33 37.55 26.20
N LYS A 30 -0.39 36.45 26.41
CA LYS A 30 -0.07 35.43 27.42
C LYS A 30 1.25 34.69 27.20
N TRP A 31 1.88 34.83 26.03
CA TRP A 31 3.12 34.15 25.67
C TRP A 31 4.38 34.96 26.00
N THR A 32 4.23 36.24 26.39
CA THR A 32 5.35 37.15 26.71
C THR A 32 6.26 36.66 27.84
N GLY A 33 5.73 35.85 28.76
CA GLY A 33 6.51 35.25 29.85
C GLY A 33 7.31 34.00 29.49
N LEU A 34 7.14 33.45 28.28
CA LEU A 34 7.91 32.28 27.85
C LEU A 34 9.37 32.64 27.60
N GLN A 35 10.26 31.93 28.29
CA GLN A 35 11.71 32.13 28.17
C GLN A 35 12.33 31.29 27.06
N GLU A 36 11.80 30.10 26.80
CA GLU A 36 12.27 29.21 25.74
C GLU A 36 11.18 28.26 25.24
N MET A 37 11.41 27.68 24.07
CA MET A 37 10.63 26.58 23.50
C MET A 37 11.56 25.45 23.06
N ASN A 38 11.16 24.21 23.30
CA ASN A 38 11.82 23.05 22.71
C ASN A 38 11.78 23.16 21.18
N MET A 39 12.87 22.74 20.53
CA MET A 39 12.99 22.79 19.08
C MET A 39 13.25 21.40 18.51
N TRP A 40 12.40 20.97 17.59
CA TRP A 40 12.58 19.78 16.77
C TRP A 40 12.86 20.18 15.33
N PHE A 41 13.79 19.47 14.72
CA PHE A 41 14.29 19.80 13.38
C PHE A 41 14.26 18.59 12.46
N THR A 42 13.80 18.83 11.23
CA THR A 42 13.90 17.88 10.12
C THR A 42 14.48 18.61 8.91
N GLN A 43 15.48 18.01 8.26
CA GLN A 43 15.98 18.38 6.95
C GLN A 43 15.67 17.24 5.98
N LEU A 44 14.87 17.55 4.96
CA LEU A 44 14.69 16.66 3.83
C LEU A 44 15.83 16.95 2.84
N GLY A 45 16.76 16.00 2.73
CA GLY A 45 18.01 16.16 1.99
C GLY A 45 17.90 15.81 0.51
N PHE A 46 16.94 14.96 0.13
CA PHE A 46 16.75 14.46 -1.23
C PHE A 46 18.07 13.92 -1.82
N GLU A 47 18.40 14.25 -3.07
CA GLU A 47 19.64 13.81 -3.75
C GLU A 47 20.88 14.65 -3.38
N GLU A 48 20.69 15.80 -2.72
CA GLU A 48 21.76 16.78 -2.51
C GLU A 48 22.57 16.52 -1.24
N LYS A 49 21.94 15.95 -0.21
CA LYS A 49 22.56 15.73 1.11
C LYS A 49 21.81 14.67 1.91
N PRO A 50 22.44 14.07 2.93
CA PRO A 50 21.73 13.21 3.88
C PRO A 50 20.56 13.91 4.56
N SER A 51 19.47 13.19 4.78
CA SER A 51 18.32 13.71 5.51
C SER A 51 18.52 13.60 7.03
N ILE A 52 17.96 14.57 7.75
CA ILE A 52 17.89 14.58 9.21
C ILE A 52 16.42 14.52 9.57
N PHE A 53 16.01 13.54 10.38
CA PHE A 53 14.60 13.36 10.74
C PHE A 53 14.38 13.53 12.23
N PHE A 54 13.50 14.47 12.60
CA PHE A 54 12.96 14.66 13.94
C PHE A 54 14.03 14.68 15.04
N GLU A 55 15.06 15.49 14.82
CA GLU A 55 16.18 15.65 15.74
C GLU A 55 15.86 16.74 16.77
N LYS A 56 16.02 16.45 18.07
CA LYS A 56 15.89 17.45 19.13
C LYS A 56 17.11 18.38 19.08
N LYS A 57 16.87 19.66 18.86
CA LYS A 57 17.90 20.71 18.89
C LYS A 57 17.86 21.44 20.23
N GLN A 58 18.81 22.34 20.43
CA GLN A 58 18.81 23.23 21.58
C GLN A 58 17.53 24.08 21.59
N PRO A 59 16.88 24.28 22.76
CA PRO A 59 15.71 25.13 22.86
C PRO A 59 15.95 26.53 22.28
N LEU A 60 14.93 27.07 21.60
CA LEU A 60 14.96 28.43 21.12
C LEU A 60 14.65 29.38 22.29
N LYS A 61 15.61 30.21 22.66
CA LYS A 61 15.48 31.17 23.76
C LYS A 61 14.93 32.51 23.28
N PHE A 62 13.96 33.05 24.01
CA PHE A 62 13.37 34.35 23.77
C PHE A 62 14.04 35.41 24.67
N ARG A 63 14.45 36.53 24.08
CA ARG A 63 14.96 37.70 24.79
C ARG A 63 14.00 38.86 24.54
N ASN A 64 13.45 39.44 25.61
CA ASN A 64 12.41 40.46 25.52
C ASN A 64 11.22 40.02 24.63
N GLY A 65 10.80 38.76 24.78
CA GLY A 65 9.74 38.15 23.98
C GLY A 65 10.09 37.88 22.51
N ARG A 66 11.36 38.05 22.07
CA ARG A 66 11.77 37.86 20.67
C ARG A 66 12.84 36.81 20.51
N ALA A 67 12.78 36.05 19.43
CA ALA A 67 13.82 35.10 19.03
C ALA A 67 13.95 35.06 17.50
N THR A 68 15.16 34.79 17.00
CA THR A 68 15.41 34.64 15.56
C THR A 68 15.94 33.25 15.28
N VAL A 69 15.42 32.62 14.23
CA VAL A 69 15.85 31.30 13.75
C VAL A 69 16.11 31.38 12.25
N PHE A 70 17.23 30.79 11.81
CA PHE A 70 17.50 30.62 10.38
C PHE A 70 16.72 29.42 9.86
N LEU A 71 15.96 29.60 8.78
CA LEU A 71 15.25 28.53 8.09
C LEU A 71 15.80 28.38 6.67
N GLY A 72 16.47 27.26 6.43
CA GLY A 72 16.95 26.86 5.12
C GLY A 72 15.87 26.21 4.25
N LEU A 73 16.29 25.80 3.05
CA LEU A 73 15.41 25.08 2.14
C LEU A 73 15.14 23.66 2.62
N ASN A 74 13.92 23.19 2.41
CA ASN A 74 13.47 21.83 2.71
C ASN A 74 13.64 21.43 4.19
N GLN A 75 13.49 22.41 5.08
CA GLN A 75 13.55 22.23 6.52
C GLN A 75 12.17 22.36 7.15
N ILE A 76 11.97 21.64 8.24
CA ILE A 76 10.80 21.72 9.12
C ILE A 76 11.34 21.97 10.52
N ILE A 77 10.82 23.01 11.17
CA ILE A 77 11.12 23.35 12.56
C ILE A 77 9.80 23.29 13.33
N THR A 78 9.76 22.51 14.41
CA THR A 78 8.65 22.52 15.35
C THR A 78 9.14 23.14 16.65
N LEU A 79 8.50 24.23 17.06
CA LEU A 79 8.71 24.88 18.35
C LEU A 79 7.54 24.52 19.26
N THR A 80 7.83 24.09 20.48
CA THR A 80 6.79 23.66 21.41
C THR A 80 7.22 23.86 22.87
N THR A 81 6.25 24.07 23.75
CA THR A 81 6.45 24.04 25.21
C THR A 81 6.34 22.63 25.79
N LEU A 82 5.95 21.63 24.97
CA LEU A 82 5.83 20.25 25.41
C LEU A 82 7.20 19.59 25.49
N ASP A 83 7.49 18.96 26.62
CA ASP A 83 8.77 18.26 26.85
C ASP A 83 8.75 16.79 26.44
N ALA A 84 7.57 16.21 26.26
CA ALA A 84 7.37 14.79 26.02
C ALA A 84 7.75 14.30 24.61
N GLY A 85 8.17 15.20 23.71
CA GLY A 85 8.60 14.82 22.37
C GLY A 85 9.77 13.84 22.41
N LYS A 86 9.68 12.76 21.62
CA LYS A 86 10.76 11.77 21.48
C LYS A 86 10.73 11.17 20.08
N LYS A 87 11.90 11.00 19.46
CA LYS A 87 12.04 10.15 18.28
C LYS A 87 12.06 8.69 18.73
N GLY A 88 11.01 7.94 18.40
CA GLY A 88 10.97 6.51 18.65
C GLY A 88 12.16 5.79 18.01
N SER A 89 12.71 4.79 18.69
CA SER A 89 13.81 3.99 18.19
C SER A 89 13.55 2.54 18.57
N TYR A 90 13.63 1.69 17.56
CA TYR A 90 13.54 0.24 17.65
C TYR A 90 14.76 -0.34 16.95
N PRO A 91 15.09 -1.63 17.19
CA PRO A 91 16.12 -2.32 16.43
C PRO A 91 15.84 -2.23 14.92
N THR A 92 16.90 -2.23 14.13
CA THR A 92 16.78 -2.33 12.67
C THR A 92 15.95 -3.57 12.33
N PRO A 93 14.91 -3.46 11.48
CA PRO A 93 14.16 -4.62 11.04
C PRO A 93 15.08 -5.56 10.23
N PRO A 94 14.69 -6.84 10.05
CA PRO A 94 15.40 -7.72 9.12
C PRO A 94 15.56 -7.08 7.74
N GLU A 95 16.67 -7.41 7.08
CA GLU A 95 16.92 -6.96 5.71
C GLU A 95 15.82 -7.43 4.76
N HIS A 96 15.59 -6.64 3.71
CA HIS A 96 14.58 -6.97 2.70
C HIS A 96 14.91 -8.31 2.02
N THR A 97 13.90 -9.19 1.94
CA THR A 97 13.98 -10.46 1.20
C THR A 97 12.82 -10.55 0.20
N TYR A 98 13.05 -11.26 -0.91
CA TYR A 98 12.02 -11.53 -1.91
C TYR A 98 10.95 -12.50 -1.39
N PHE A 99 9.80 -12.54 -2.05
CA PHE A 99 8.77 -13.53 -1.74
C PHE A 99 9.32 -14.95 -1.95
N PRO A 100 9.10 -15.89 -1.01
CA PRO A 100 9.73 -17.19 -1.06
C PRO A 100 9.25 -18.03 -2.27
N LEU A 101 10.20 -18.75 -2.86
CA LEU A 101 9.96 -19.92 -3.70
C LEU A 101 10.79 -21.09 -3.16
N PRO A 102 10.20 -22.28 -2.94
CA PRO A 102 8.78 -22.60 -3.13
C PRO A 102 7.90 -22.00 -2.01
N TYR A 103 6.63 -21.71 -2.36
CA TYR A 103 5.57 -21.37 -1.40
C TYR A 103 4.49 -22.44 -1.46
N TYR A 104 3.97 -22.85 -0.31
CA TYR A 104 2.89 -23.82 -0.18
C TYR A 104 1.98 -23.44 0.98
N ASP A 105 0.68 -23.57 0.77
CA ASP A 105 -0.34 -23.37 1.79
C ASP A 105 -1.45 -24.40 1.60
N ASN A 106 -1.73 -25.17 2.66
CA ASN A 106 -2.80 -26.17 2.69
C ASN A 106 -4.03 -25.69 3.47
N PHE A 107 -4.01 -24.45 3.96
CA PHE A 107 -5.11 -23.80 4.67
C PHE A 107 -5.50 -24.37 6.05
N GLU A 108 -4.85 -25.42 6.53
CA GLU A 108 -5.18 -26.09 7.81
C GLU A 108 -4.87 -25.24 9.06
N GLY A 109 -3.99 -24.24 8.91
CA GLY A 109 -3.53 -23.39 10.03
C GLY A 109 -4.41 -22.17 10.33
N TYR A 110 -5.51 -21.96 9.61
CA TYR A 110 -6.33 -20.76 9.69
C TYR A 110 -7.62 -20.98 10.48
N ALA A 111 -8.21 -19.90 11.00
CA ALA A 111 -9.57 -19.94 11.54
C ALA A 111 -10.61 -19.91 10.41
N LEU A 112 -11.82 -20.40 10.70
CA LEU A 112 -12.96 -20.25 9.79
C LEU A 112 -13.23 -18.76 9.51
N TYR A 113 -13.61 -18.47 8.27
CA TYR A 113 -13.90 -17.15 7.70
C TYR A 113 -12.70 -16.19 7.64
N GLN A 114 -11.48 -16.71 7.87
CA GLN A 114 -10.26 -15.91 7.77
C GLN A 114 -9.80 -15.79 6.31
N GLU A 115 -9.10 -14.70 5.97
CA GLU A 115 -8.31 -14.58 4.75
C GLU A 115 -6.92 -15.21 4.94
N PRO A 116 -6.44 -16.04 3.99
CA PRO A 116 -5.09 -16.58 4.06
C PRO A 116 -4.00 -15.51 4.01
N ASN A 117 -2.82 -15.82 4.56
CA ASN A 117 -1.68 -14.93 4.44
C ASN A 117 -1.27 -14.77 2.96
N TYR A 118 -0.81 -13.56 2.61
CA TYR A 118 -0.23 -13.21 1.31
C TYR A 118 -1.13 -13.25 0.08
N LEU A 119 -2.29 -13.90 0.14
CA LEU A 119 -3.28 -13.86 -0.93
C LEU A 119 -4.04 -12.53 -0.89
N SER A 120 -3.83 -11.68 -1.89
CA SER A 120 -4.49 -10.38 -2.00
C SER A 120 -5.70 -10.48 -2.95
N GLN A 121 -6.90 -10.38 -2.38
CA GLN A 121 -8.17 -10.40 -3.10
C GLN A 121 -8.30 -9.19 -4.03
N GLN A 122 -8.39 -9.45 -5.35
CA GLN A 122 -8.52 -8.39 -6.36
C GLN A 122 -9.98 -8.14 -6.76
N ILE A 123 -10.72 -9.24 -6.98
CA ILE A 123 -12.14 -9.24 -7.33
C ILE A 123 -12.79 -10.43 -6.62
N GLY A 124 -13.97 -10.23 -6.04
CA GLY A 124 -14.66 -11.22 -5.22
C GLY A 124 -14.21 -11.16 -3.75
N SER A 125 -14.68 -12.14 -2.97
CA SER A 125 -14.25 -12.33 -1.59
C SER A 125 -13.90 -13.79 -1.37
N PHE A 126 -12.79 -14.06 -0.69
CA PHE A 126 -12.26 -15.40 -0.46
C PHE A 126 -12.01 -15.63 1.03
N GLU A 127 -12.58 -16.71 1.56
CA GLU A 127 -12.55 -17.01 2.99
C GLU A 127 -12.26 -18.50 3.22
N ILE A 128 -11.61 -18.81 4.34
CA ILE A 128 -11.39 -20.17 4.78
C ILE A 128 -12.70 -20.80 5.28
N LEU A 129 -13.05 -21.95 4.72
CA LEU A 129 -14.10 -22.83 5.23
C LEU A 129 -13.54 -24.23 5.46
N ALA A 130 -14.34 -25.07 6.12
CA ALA A 130 -14.05 -26.48 6.30
C ALA A 130 -15.14 -27.33 5.67
N ASP A 131 -14.77 -28.53 5.26
CA ASP A 131 -15.69 -29.67 5.20
C ASP A 131 -15.32 -30.68 6.30
N GLU A 132 -15.91 -31.88 6.25
CA GLU A 132 -15.63 -32.92 7.26
C GLU A 132 -14.16 -33.33 7.31
N THR A 133 -13.38 -33.05 6.26
CA THR A 133 -12.05 -33.60 6.06
C THR A 133 -10.94 -32.57 5.94
N ASN A 134 -11.19 -31.40 5.37
CA ASN A 134 -10.14 -30.42 5.08
C ASN A 134 -10.61 -28.97 5.24
N MET A 135 -9.65 -28.08 5.47
CA MET A 135 -9.79 -26.64 5.35
C MET A 135 -9.49 -26.20 3.91
N PHE A 136 -10.26 -25.27 3.38
CA PHE A 136 -10.09 -24.78 2.00
C PHE A 136 -10.48 -23.32 1.86
N LEU A 137 -9.86 -22.66 0.89
CA LEU A 137 -10.24 -21.32 0.48
C LEU A 137 -11.47 -21.38 -0.45
N ARG A 138 -12.52 -20.63 -0.12
CA ARG A 138 -13.73 -20.52 -0.93
C ARG A 138 -13.96 -19.09 -1.40
N GLN A 139 -14.29 -18.92 -2.68
CA GLN A 139 -14.87 -17.68 -3.18
C GLN A 139 -16.33 -17.60 -2.71
N MET A 140 -16.69 -16.52 -2.01
CA MET A 140 -17.97 -16.33 -1.33
C MET A 140 -18.98 -15.47 -2.11
N VAL A 141 -18.53 -14.72 -3.11
CA VAL A 141 -19.35 -13.75 -3.87
C VAL A 141 -20.00 -14.43 -5.07
N THR A 142 -21.30 -14.67 -4.98
CA THR A 142 -22.10 -15.35 -6.02
C THR A 142 -22.62 -14.41 -7.11
N GLU A 143 -22.66 -13.11 -6.85
CA GLU A 143 -23.17 -12.10 -7.77
C GLU A 143 -22.22 -10.91 -7.87
N MET A 144 -22.20 -10.24 -9.02
CA MET A 144 -21.35 -9.08 -9.22
C MET A 144 -21.82 -7.92 -8.31
N THR A 145 -20.92 -7.44 -7.47
CA THR A 145 -21.17 -6.28 -6.61
C THR A 145 -21.28 -5.00 -7.43
N ILE A 146 -21.93 -3.97 -6.90
CA ILE A 146 -21.89 -2.61 -7.46
C ILE A 146 -20.45 -2.07 -7.32
N PRO A 147 -19.67 -1.91 -8.41
CA PRO A 147 -18.25 -1.65 -8.30
C PRO A 147 -17.94 -0.19 -7.99
N TRP A 148 -17.01 0.06 -7.06
CA TRP A 148 -16.44 1.40 -6.86
C TRP A 148 -15.39 1.73 -7.94
N CYS A 149 -14.47 0.78 -8.19
CA CYS A 149 -13.48 0.88 -9.25
C CYS A 149 -14.14 0.57 -10.61
N LYS A 150 -14.53 1.61 -11.37
CA LYS A 150 -15.15 1.45 -12.70
C LYS A 150 -14.29 0.69 -13.72
N SER A 151 -12.98 0.67 -13.59
CA SER A 151 -12.09 -0.08 -14.49
C SER A 151 -12.04 -1.58 -14.22
N ALA A 152 -12.64 -2.04 -13.10
CA ALA A 152 -12.93 -3.45 -12.84
C ALA A 152 -14.38 -3.81 -13.23
N ASP A 153 -15.17 -2.83 -13.70
CA ASP A 153 -16.52 -3.07 -14.21
C ASP A 153 -16.48 -3.99 -15.45
N GLY A 154 -17.46 -4.88 -15.56
CA GLY A 154 -17.55 -5.90 -16.60
C GLY A 154 -16.65 -7.13 -16.45
N VAL A 155 -15.69 -7.17 -15.50
CA VAL A 155 -14.86 -8.37 -15.28
C VAL A 155 -15.51 -9.30 -14.27
N GLN A 156 -16.31 -10.24 -14.77
CA GLN A 156 -16.99 -11.26 -13.98
C GLN A 156 -16.08 -12.44 -13.64
N LYS A 157 -14.92 -12.17 -13.07
CA LYS A 157 -13.94 -13.19 -12.65
C LYS A 157 -13.34 -12.79 -11.31
N ALA A 158 -13.58 -13.62 -10.30
CA ALA A 158 -12.97 -13.42 -8.99
C ALA A 158 -11.59 -14.08 -8.94
N TYR A 159 -10.63 -13.39 -8.33
CA TYR A 159 -9.26 -13.91 -8.20
C TYR A 159 -8.45 -13.20 -7.12
N ASN A 160 -7.37 -13.88 -6.71
CA ASN A 160 -6.34 -13.40 -5.81
C ASN A 160 -5.02 -13.24 -6.56
N ILE A 161 -4.16 -12.36 -6.08
CA ILE A 161 -2.75 -12.28 -6.47
C ILE A 161 -1.88 -12.65 -5.26
N ILE A 162 -0.82 -13.42 -5.49
CA ILE A 162 0.19 -13.79 -4.49
C ILE A 162 1.58 -13.75 -5.15
N GLY A 163 2.62 -13.51 -4.36
CA GLY A 163 4.00 -13.71 -4.77
C GLY A 163 4.77 -12.43 -5.04
N ASP A 164 5.72 -12.53 -5.96
CA ASP A 164 6.59 -11.44 -6.38
C ASP A 164 6.31 -11.04 -7.83
N SER A 165 6.19 -9.74 -8.10
CA SER A 165 5.92 -9.23 -9.45
C SER A 165 7.11 -9.40 -10.41
N THR A 166 8.30 -9.75 -9.90
CA THR A 166 9.49 -10.03 -10.69
C THR A 166 9.56 -11.47 -11.20
N TRP A 167 8.66 -12.36 -10.77
CA TRP A 167 8.65 -13.75 -11.20
C TRP A 167 8.36 -13.89 -12.69
N ALA A 168 9.23 -14.62 -13.37
CA ALA A 168 9.08 -14.99 -14.77
C ALA A 168 8.77 -16.49 -14.90
N ASP A 169 9.72 -17.36 -14.59
CA ASP A 169 9.60 -18.79 -14.78
C ASP A 169 9.17 -19.48 -13.48
N ILE A 170 7.89 -19.78 -13.39
CA ILE A 170 7.27 -20.39 -12.20
C ILE A 170 6.32 -21.52 -12.60
N SER A 171 6.12 -22.45 -11.68
CA SER A 171 5.05 -23.43 -11.75
C SER A 171 4.04 -23.13 -10.66
N VAL A 172 2.75 -23.17 -11.00
CA VAL A 172 1.66 -22.95 -10.06
C VAL A 172 0.73 -24.14 -10.15
N ALA A 173 0.41 -24.73 -9.01
CA ALA A 173 -0.53 -25.82 -8.87
C ALA A 173 -1.45 -25.56 -7.69
N PHE A 174 -2.71 -25.93 -7.83
CA PHE A 174 -3.71 -25.87 -6.76
C PHE A 174 -4.81 -26.89 -7.06
N ASP A 175 -5.39 -27.44 -6.00
CA ASP A 175 -6.57 -28.28 -6.09
C ASP A 175 -7.82 -27.39 -6.03
N PHE A 176 -8.87 -27.78 -6.75
CA PHE A 176 -10.12 -27.02 -6.79
C PHE A 176 -11.35 -27.91 -6.83
N ARG A 177 -12.46 -27.35 -6.36
CA ARG A 177 -13.80 -27.94 -6.43
C ARG A 177 -14.79 -26.87 -6.87
N ILE A 178 -15.62 -27.19 -7.85
CA ILE A 178 -16.76 -26.35 -8.25
C ILE A 178 -18.02 -26.95 -7.61
N PRO A 179 -18.74 -26.22 -6.73
CA PRO A 179 -19.94 -26.75 -6.12
C PRO A 179 -21.08 -26.85 -7.14
N ALA A 180 -21.97 -27.84 -6.97
CA ALA A 180 -23.14 -28.03 -7.85
C ALA A 180 -24.16 -26.89 -7.72
N GLU A 181 -24.30 -26.33 -6.52
CA GLU A 181 -25.16 -25.19 -6.23
C GLU A 181 -24.31 -23.92 -6.05
N ASN A 182 -24.76 -22.81 -6.64
CA ASN A 182 -24.06 -21.52 -6.60
C ASN A 182 -22.59 -21.61 -7.07
N GLY A 183 -22.30 -22.55 -7.97
CA GLY A 183 -20.98 -22.74 -8.57
C GLY A 183 -20.70 -21.77 -9.71
N SER A 184 -19.42 -21.46 -9.89
CA SER A 184 -18.93 -20.78 -11.11
C SER A 184 -19.00 -21.72 -12.31
N SER A 185 -19.03 -21.16 -13.53
CA SER A 185 -18.90 -21.92 -14.79
C SER A 185 -17.48 -22.41 -15.07
N GLY A 186 -16.53 -22.16 -14.18
CA GLY A 186 -15.16 -22.63 -14.26
C GLY A 186 -14.24 -21.99 -13.22
N VAL A 187 -13.00 -22.46 -13.20
CA VAL A 187 -11.90 -21.89 -12.40
C VAL A 187 -10.71 -21.59 -13.30
N PHE A 188 -9.75 -20.82 -12.81
CA PHE A 188 -8.51 -20.59 -13.52
C PHE A 188 -7.34 -20.37 -12.57
N VAL A 189 -6.14 -20.58 -13.09
CA VAL A 189 -4.89 -20.13 -12.49
C VAL A 189 -4.17 -19.21 -13.45
N GLY A 190 -3.53 -18.19 -12.90
CA GLY A 190 -2.76 -17.22 -13.65
C GLY A 190 -1.31 -17.16 -13.22
N ALA A 191 -0.43 -16.84 -14.15
CA ALA A 191 0.94 -16.43 -13.89
C ALA A 191 1.24 -15.10 -14.59
N ARG A 192 2.24 -14.36 -14.09
CA ARG A 192 2.70 -13.08 -14.66
C ARG A 192 1.59 -12.03 -14.80
N ALA A 193 0.67 -11.97 -13.83
CA ALA A 193 -0.37 -10.95 -13.79
C ALA A 193 0.28 -9.56 -13.66
N THR A 194 -0.01 -8.66 -14.60
CA THR A 194 0.67 -7.37 -14.71
C THR A 194 -0.01 -6.23 -13.94
N LYS A 195 -1.28 -6.40 -13.56
CA LYS A 195 -2.07 -5.35 -12.88
C LYS A 195 -2.95 -5.91 -11.77
N GLY A 196 -3.22 -5.06 -10.78
CA GLY A 196 -4.17 -5.30 -9.69
C GLY A 196 -4.95 -4.04 -9.30
N GLY A 197 -5.58 -4.06 -8.13
CA GLY A 197 -6.38 -2.98 -7.56
C GLY A 197 -7.51 -2.55 -8.48
N CYS A 198 -7.72 -1.24 -8.64
CA CYS A 198 -8.73 -0.75 -9.58
C CYS A 198 -8.42 -1.11 -11.05
N SER A 199 -7.19 -1.48 -11.40
CA SER A 199 -6.81 -1.86 -12.77
C SER A 199 -6.85 -3.37 -13.03
N SER A 200 -7.35 -4.16 -12.07
CA SER A 200 -7.49 -5.61 -12.14
C SER A 200 -8.14 -6.10 -13.42
N GLY A 201 -9.21 -5.42 -13.87
CA GLY A 201 -9.91 -5.80 -15.11
C GLY A 201 -9.09 -5.65 -16.39
N LYS A 202 -7.93 -4.98 -16.34
CA LYS A 202 -7.02 -4.76 -17.48
C LYS A 202 -5.72 -5.54 -17.36
N THR A 203 -5.67 -6.53 -16.47
CA THR A 203 -4.47 -7.35 -16.27
C THR A 203 -4.24 -8.24 -17.49
N SER A 204 -2.98 -8.30 -17.91
CA SER A 204 -2.47 -9.32 -18.83
C SER A 204 -1.63 -10.34 -18.06
N GLY A 205 -1.35 -11.48 -18.67
CA GLY A 205 -0.58 -12.56 -18.05
C GLY A 205 -0.69 -13.84 -18.88
N ILE A 206 -0.58 -14.99 -18.21
CA ILE A 206 -0.87 -16.30 -18.77
C ILE A 206 -1.93 -16.92 -17.87
N PHE A 207 -3.14 -17.10 -18.39
CA PHE A 207 -4.29 -17.59 -17.63
C PHE A 207 -4.78 -18.90 -18.21
N PHE A 208 -4.77 -19.95 -17.40
CA PHE A 208 -5.24 -21.27 -17.74
C PHE A 208 -6.59 -21.54 -17.07
N PHE A 209 -7.64 -21.65 -17.88
CA PHE A 209 -9.02 -21.87 -17.47
C PHE A 209 -9.39 -23.33 -17.58
N ALA A 210 -9.97 -23.88 -16.52
CA ALA A 210 -10.67 -25.17 -16.52
C ALA A 210 -12.18 -24.90 -16.51
N LEU A 211 -12.83 -25.23 -17.64
CA LEU A 211 -14.27 -25.13 -17.86
C LEU A 211 -14.86 -26.56 -17.96
N PRO A 212 -16.18 -26.76 -17.78
CA PRO A 212 -16.80 -28.08 -17.73
C PRO A 212 -16.41 -29.04 -18.87
N GLU A 213 -16.23 -28.53 -20.09
CA GLU A 213 -15.98 -29.34 -21.28
C GLU A 213 -14.63 -29.05 -21.96
N LYS A 214 -13.87 -28.05 -21.48
CA LYS A 214 -12.64 -27.63 -22.16
C LYS A 214 -11.67 -26.90 -21.26
N PHE A 215 -10.41 -26.93 -21.67
CA PHE A 215 -9.36 -26.08 -21.13
C PHE A 215 -9.04 -24.95 -22.10
N VAL A 216 -8.83 -23.74 -21.59
CA VAL A 216 -8.54 -22.55 -22.40
C VAL A 216 -7.31 -21.85 -21.84
N LEU A 217 -6.38 -21.48 -22.70
CA LEU A 217 -5.25 -20.62 -22.37
C LEU A 217 -5.51 -19.22 -22.95
N SER A 218 -5.35 -18.19 -22.13
CA SER A 218 -5.53 -16.79 -22.50
C SER A 218 -4.38 -15.91 -22.01
N THR A 219 -4.18 -14.78 -22.68
CA THR A 219 -3.23 -13.74 -22.25
C THR A 219 -3.86 -12.63 -21.41
N ASP A 220 -5.18 -12.66 -21.24
CA ASP A 220 -5.95 -11.70 -20.44
C ASP A 220 -7.16 -12.36 -19.75
N LEU A 221 -7.78 -11.63 -18.83
CA LEU A 221 -9.03 -12.03 -18.15
C LEU A 221 -10.28 -11.67 -18.96
N GLY A 222 -10.12 -10.91 -20.04
CA GLY A 222 -11.19 -10.24 -20.77
C GLY A 222 -11.81 -11.07 -21.89
N MET A 223 -11.59 -12.39 -21.94
CA MET A 223 -12.30 -13.26 -22.89
C MET A 223 -13.82 -13.09 -22.70
N TYR A 224 -14.40 -12.26 -23.58
CA TYR A 224 -15.82 -12.19 -23.83
C TYR A 224 -16.24 -13.59 -24.26
N PHE A 225 -16.95 -14.30 -23.38
CA PHE A 225 -17.85 -15.34 -23.84
C PHE A 225 -18.92 -14.62 -24.65
N LEU A 226 -18.70 -14.50 -25.97
CA LEU A 226 -19.78 -14.16 -26.88
C LEU A 226 -20.81 -15.29 -26.73
N PRO A 227 -22.05 -15.00 -26.31
CA PRO A 227 -23.10 -16.01 -26.38
C PRO A 227 -23.30 -16.34 -27.86
N HIS A 228 -23.21 -17.63 -28.20
CA HIS A 228 -23.74 -18.16 -29.46
C HIS A 228 -25.26 -18.08 -29.45
#